data_AF-A0A7S0FZW2-F1
#
_entry.id   AF-A0A7S0FZW2-F1
#
_cell.length_a   1.000
_cell.length_b   1.000
_cell.length_c   1.000
_cell.angle_alpha   90.00
_cell.angle_beta   90.00
_cell.angle_gamma   90.00
#
_symmetry.space_group_name_H-M   'P 1'
#
loop_
_entity.id
_entity.type
_entity.pdbx_description
1 polymer ?
#
loop_
_entity_poly.entity_id
_entity_poly.type
_entity_poly.pdbx_seq_one_letter_code
_entity_poly.pdbx_strand_id
1 'polypeptide(L)'
;FIRGLWDRFKSNFRHNPDKDALIYLSVVVVAAVVSLVCILEPVLVPECELPSPTFFPFKNLKYDDSPCRRLRYGVLLGLTRLDADIGRRMLVAIVLAALIGYERRSPE
;
A
#
# COMPACT_ATOMS: atom_id res chain seq x y z
N PHE A 1 35.29 13.14 -15.70
CA PHE A 1 33.83 13.33 -15.55
C PHE A 1 33.17 12.18 -14.78
N ILE A 2 33.26 10.93 -15.26
CA ILE A 2 32.61 9.76 -14.63
C ILE A 2 33.06 9.50 -13.18
N ARG A 3 34.37 9.60 -12.88
CA ARG A 3 34.90 9.42 -11.50
C ARG A 3 34.34 10.45 -10.50
N GLY A 4 34.26 11.73 -10.87
CA GLY A 4 33.71 12.76 -9.98
C GLY A 4 32.20 12.61 -9.70
N LEU A 5 31.46 12.09 -10.68
CA LEU A 5 30.04 11.71 -10.51
C LEU A 5 29.90 10.51 -9.57
N TRP A 6 30.77 9.51 -9.74
CA TRP A 6 30.82 8.32 -8.89
C TRP A 6 31.20 8.66 -7.44
N ASP A 7 32.17 9.54 -7.23
CA ASP A 7 32.60 9.96 -5.89
C ASP A 7 31.52 10.80 -5.17
N ARG A 8 30.75 11.61 -5.93
CA ARG A 8 29.56 12.30 -5.41
C ARG A 8 28.43 11.34 -5.04
N PHE A 9 28.17 10.34 -5.87
CA PHE A 9 27.18 9.32 -5.57
C PHE A 9 27.60 8.55 -4.31
N LYS A 10 28.86 8.12 -4.25
CA LYS A 10 29.41 7.37 -3.11
C LYS A 10 29.44 8.18 -1.81
N SER A 11 29.63 9.51 -1.86
CA SER A 11 29.55 10.35 -0.66
C SER A 11 28.11 10.58 -0.20
N ASN A 12 27.15 10.67 -1.13
CA ASN A 12 25.72 10.78 -0.81
C ASN A 12 25.14 9.50 -0.19
N PHE A 13 25.66 8.33 -0.58
CA PHE A 13 25.30 7.03 0.01
C PHE A 13 26.26 6.57 1.12
N ARG A 14 27.12 7.47 1.61
CA ARG A 14 27.98 7.16 2.76
C ARG A 14 27.09 7.16 4.00
N HIS A 15 26.99 5.99 4.65
CA HIS A 15 26.16 5.75 5.82
C HIS A 15 26.27 6.92 6.80
N ASN A 16 25.16 7.63 6.98
CA ASN A 16 25.05 8.72 7.92
C ASN A 16 23.85 8.38 8.81
N PRO A 17 24.09 8.00 10.08
CA PRO A 17 23.06 7.41 10.92
C PRO A 17 21.82 8.30 11.02
N ASP A 18 21.98 9.63 11.02
CA ASP A 18 20.88 10.58 11.13
C ASP A 18 20.02 10.66 9.85
N LYS A 19 20.67 10.63 8.67
CA LYS A 19 19.96 10.68 7.38
C LYS A 19 19.27 9.36 7.07
N ASP A 20 19.93 8.27 7.40
CA ASP A 20 19.39 6.93 7.18
C ASP A 20 18.20 6.68 8.11
N ALA A 21 18.26 7.16 9.37
CA ALA A 21 17.13 7.11 10.29
C ALA A 21 15.89 7.84 9.73
N LEU A 22 16.05 9.02 9.11
CA LEU A 22 14.93 9.74 8.49
C LEU A 22 14.33 8.98 7.31
N ILE A 23 15.17 8.36 6.47
CA ILE A 23 14.72 7.54 5.34
C ILE A 23 13.95 6.34 5.88
N TYR A 24 14.50 5.59 6.83
CA TYR A 24 13.80 4.44 7.43
C TYR A 24 12.50 4.85 8.10
N LEU A 25 12.48 5.95 8.84
CA LEU A 25 11.27 6.48 9.46
C LEU A 25 10.21 6.80 8.40
N SER A 26 10.59 7.48 7.32
CA SER A 26 9.65 7.80 6.23
C SER A 26 9.06 6.54 5.59
N VAL A 27 9.86 5.49 5.38
CA VAL A 27 9.40 4.22 4.81
C VAL A 27 8.44 3.53 5.78
N VAL A 28 8.76 3.50 7.07
CA VAL A 28 7.88 2.92 8.10
C VAL A 28 6.56 3.67 8.18
N VAL A 29 6.59 5.01 8.14
CA VAL A 29 5.37 5.83 8.17
C VAL A 29 4.53 5.57 6.92
N VAL A 30 5.11 5.56 5.73
CA VAL A 30 4.39 5.27 4.49
C VAL A 30 3.78 3.86 4.52
N ALA A 31 4.55 2.86 4.96
CA ALA A 31 4.07 1.49 5.08
C ALA A 31 2.91 1.38 6.09
N ALA A 32 3.00 2.05 7.23
CA ALA A 32 1.95 2.08 8.24
C ALA A 32 0.67 2.75 7.72
N VAL A 33 0.80 3.89 7.03
CA VAL A 33 -0.34 4.61 6.43
C VAL A 33 -1.03 3.75 5.37
N VAL A 34 -0.27 3.17 4.45
CA VAL A 34 -0.81 2.28 3.40
C VAL A 34 -1.50 1.06 4.04
N SER A 35 -0.88 0.46 5.06
CA SER A 35 -1.46 -0.69 5.76
C SER A 35 -2.79 -0.34 6.45
N LEU A 36 -2.86 0.84 7.08
CA LEU A 36 -4.09 1.35 7.71
C LEU A 36 -5.20 1.55 6.67
N VAL A 37 -4.88 2.14 5.52
CA VAL A 37 -5.83 2.33 4.41
C VAL A 37 -6.36 0.99 3.89
N CYS A 38 -5.50 -0.02 3.73
CA CYS A 38 -5.92 -1.35 3.29
C CYS A 38 -6.91 -2.02 4.28
N ILE A 39 -6.68 -1.85 5.59
CA ILE A 39 -7.56 -2.40 6.64
C ILE A 39 -8.88 -1.62 6.70
N LEU A 40 -8.82 -0.29 6.60
CA LEU A 40 -9.98 0.59 6.72
C LEU A 40 -10.76 0.77 5.40
N GLU A 41 -10.29 0.21 4.29
CA GLU A 41 -10.96 0.24 2.97
C GLU A 41 -12.48 0.01 3.03
N PRO A 42 -13.02 -1.02 3.72
CA PRO A 42 -14.46 -1.29 3.70
C PRO A 42 -15.28 -0.21 4.41
N VAL A 43 -14.66 0.58 5.29
CA VAL A 43 -15.30 1.67 6.03
C VAL A 43 -15.10 3.01 5.33
N LEU A 44 -13.92 3.23 4.76
CA LEU A 44 -13.53 4.47 4.09
C LEU A 44 -14.23 4.66 2.75
N VAL A 45 -14.55 3.57 2.05
CA VAL A 45 -15.04 3.64 0.67
C VAL A 45 -16.57 3.72 0.65
N PRO A 46 -17.16 4.87 0.24
CA PRO A 46 -18.62 4.99 0.19
C PRO A 46 -19.24 4.07 -0.87
N GLU A 47 -20.48 3.65 -0.60
CA GLU A 47 -21.35 3.04 -1.60
C GLU A 47 -21.58 4.02 -2.75
N CYS A 48 -21.60 3.49 -3.97
CA CYS A 48 -21.75 4.34 -5.16
C CYS A 48 -23.24 4.42 -5.49
N GLU A 49 -23.87 5.55 -5.20
CA GLU A 49 -25.30 5.78 -5.50
C GLU A 49 -25.54 6.27 -6.94
N LEU A 50 -24.47 6.53 -7.71
CA LEU A 50 -24.63 7.02 -9.07
C LEU A 50 -25.12 5.89 -10.00
N PRO A 51 -26.06 6.18 -10.91
CA PRO A 51 -26.57 5.19 -11.85
C PRO A 51 -25.42 4.65 -12.71
N SER A 52 -25.31 3.32 -12.77
CA SER A 52 -24.37 2.66 -13.68
C SER A 52 -24.71 3.01 -15.13
N PRO A 53 -23.73 3.32 -16.00
CA PRO A 53 -24.02 3.64 -17.39
C PRO A 53 -24.74 2.46 -18.06
N THR A 54 -25.83 2.75 -18.77
CA THR A 54 -26.76 1.74 -19.31
C THR A 54 -26.29 1.06 -20.59
N PHE A 55 -25.22 1.57 -21.23
CA PHE A 55 -24.73 1.05 -22.50
C PHE A 55 -23.21 0.98 -22.54
N PHE A 56 -22.67 -0.24 -22.52
CA PHE A 56 -21.27 -0.53 -22.80
C PHE A 56 -21.18 -1.55 -23.93
N PRO A 57 -20.60 -1.20 -25.09
CA PRO A 57 -20.48 -2.13 -26.23
C PRO A 57 -19.58 -3.33 -25.92
N PHE A 58 -18.69 -3.21 -24.93
CA PHE A 58 -17.84 -4.30 -24.45
C PHE A 58 -17.71 -4.22 -22.92
N LYS A 59 -18.28 -5.19 -22.19
CA LYS A 59 -18.15 -5.29 -20.73
C LYS A 59 -16.91 -6.11 -20.39
N ASN A 60 -15.83 -5.44 -20.00
CA ASN A 60 -14.65 -6.13 -19.47
C ASN A 60 -14.92 -6.54 -18.02
N LEU A 61 -15.01 -7.85 -17.75
CA LEU A 61 -15.27 -8.38 -16.40
C LEU A 61 -14.23 -7.92 -15.36
N LYS A 62 -13.02 -7.56 -15.79
CA LYS A 62 -11.95 -7.08 -14.89
C LYS A 62 -12.01 -5.58 -14.60
N TYR A 63 -12.77 -4.82 -15.40
CA TYR A 63 -12.81 -3.37 -15.31
C TYR A 63 -14.15 -2.93 -14.72
N ASP A 64 -14.12 -2.46 -13.48
CA ASP A 64 -15.29 -1.84 -12.84
C ASP A 64 -15.41 -0.39 -13.33
N ASP A 65 -16.29 -0.16 -14.30
CA ASP A 65 -16.66 1.17 -14.82
C ASP A 65 -17.60 1.92 -13.86
N SER A 66 -17.45 1.71 -12.55
CA SER A 66 -18.23 2.44 -11.57
C SER A 66 -17.90 3.94 -11.67
N PRO A 67 -18.91 4.82 -11.76
CA PRO A 67 -18.70 6.26 -11.91
C PRO A 67 -17.96 6.86 -10.70
N CYS A 68 -18.04 6.20 -9.53
CA CYS A 68 -17.35 6.60 -8.32
C CYS A 68 -15.87 6.18 -8.26
N ARG A 69 -15.33 5.49 -9.28
CA ARG A 69 -13.98 4.94 -9.23
C ARG A 69 -12.90 5.99 -8.94
N ARG A 70 -13.01 7.19 -9.51
CA ARG A 70 -12.05 8.28 -9.28
C ARG A 70 -12.08 8.81 -7.85
N LEU A 71 -13.28 8.91 -7.27
CA LEU A 71 -13.49 9.28 -5.87
C LEU A 71 -12.84 8.24 -4.94
N ARG A 72 -13.09 6.96 -5.20
CA ARG A 72 -12.51 5.86 -4.42
C ARG A 72 -10.99 5.81 -4.52
N TYR A 73 -10.45 6.04 -5.72
CA TYR A 73 -9.00 6.10 -5.95
C TYR A 73 -8.33 7.22 -5.15
N GLY A 74 -9.01 8.37 -5.00
CA GLY A 74 -8.54 9.46 -4.14
C GLY A 74 -8.53 9.08 -2.66
N VAL A 75 -9.62 8.49 -2.16
CA VAL A 75 -9.73 8.05 -0.76
C VAL A 75 -8.70 6.97 -0.41
N LEU A 76 -8.44 6.06 -1.35
CA LEU A 76 -7.48 4.96 -1.18
C LEU A 76 -6.03 5.36 -1.50
N LEU A 77 -5.71 6.67 -1.53
CA LEU A 77 -4.36 7.19 -1.79
C LEU A 77 -3.72 6.64 -3.09
N GLY A 78 -4.52 6.38 -4.10
CA GLY A 78 -4.07 5.84 -5.38
C GLY A 78 -4.02 4.31 -5.47
N LEU A 79 -4.58 3.59 -4.48
CA LEU A 79 -4.76 2.14 -4.57
C LEU A 79 -6.10 1.80 -5.24
N THR A 80 -6.12 0.69 -5.98
CA THR A 80 -7.39 0.09 -6.39
C THR A 80 -7.97 -0.75 -5.25
N ARG A 81 -9.28 -1.05 -5.29
CA ARG A 81 -9.91 -1.97 -4.33
C ARG A 81 -9.26 -3.34 -4.31
N LEU A 82 -8.81 -3.82 -5.47
CA LEU A 82 -8.13 -5.09 -5.59
C LEU A 82 -6.79 -5.07 -4.85
N ASP A 83 -6.02 -3.99 -5.00
CA ASP A 83 -4.75 -3.83 -4.30
C ASP A 83 -4.95 -3.75 -2.78
N ALA A 84 -5.98 -3.01 -2.34
CA ALA A 84 -6.32 -2.90 -0.93
C ALA A 84 -6.80 -4.22 -0.32
N ASP A 85 -7.60 -5.02 -1.03
CA ASP A 85 -8.02 -6.36 -0.58
C ASP A 85 -6.83 -7.32 -0.46
N ILE A 86 -5.94 -7.33 -1.46
CA ILE A 86 -4.71 -8.12 -1.42
C ILE A 86 -3.85 -7.69 -0.23
N GLY A 87 -3.65 -6.38 -0.05
CA GLY A 87 -2.90 -5.82 1.07
C GLY A 87 -3.48 -6.23 2.42
N ARG A 88 -4.81 -6.15 2.58
CA ARG A 88 -5.50 -6.59 3.80
C ARG A 88 -5.25 -8.07 4.09
N ARG A 89 -5.36 -8.95 3.08
CA ARG A 89 -5.09 -10.39 3.25
C ARG A 89 -3.64 -10.66 3.64
N MET A 90 -2.68 -9.94 3.03
CA MET A 90 -1.27 -10.04 3.40
C MET A 90 -1.04 -9.62 4.85
N LEU A 91 -1.65 -8.52 5.30
CA LEU A 91 -1.53 -8.06 6.69
C LEU A 91 -2.08 -9.09 7.68
N VAL A 92 -3.25 -9.66 7.40
CA VAL A 92 -3.82 -10.73 8.23
C VAL A 92 -2.89 -11.95 8.26
N ALA A 93 -2.33 -12.35 7.12
CA ALA A 93 -1.38 -13.46 7.06
C ALA A 93 -0.12 -13.20 7.89
N ILE A 94 0.41 -11.97 7.86
CA ILE A 94 1.57 -11.57 8.67
C ILE A 94 1.24 -11.64 10.17
N VAL A 95 0.07 -11.12 10.58
CA VAL A 95 -0.36 -11.16 11.99
C VAL A 95 -0.51 -12.61 12.47
N LEU A 96 -1.18 -13.47 11.69
CA LEU A 96 -1.34 -14.88 12.05
C LEU A 96 0.01 -15.61 12.09
N ALA A 97 0.90 -15.34 11.14
CA ALA A 97 2.25 -15.91 11.14
C ALA A 97 3.06 -15.48 12.37
N ALA A 98 2.93 -14.22 12.78
CA ALA A 98 3.60 -13.71 13.99
C ALA A 98 3.06 -14.38 15.27
N LEU A 99 1.74 -14.56 15.38
CA LEU A 99 1.11 -15.26 16.50
C LEU A 99 1.56 -16.73 16.56
N ILE A 100 1.48 -17.46 15.44
CA ILE A 100 1.93 -18.85 15.37
C ILE A 100 3.44 -18.96 15.67
N GLY A 101 4.24 -18.01 15.17
CA GLY A 101 5.68 -17.96 15.44
C GLY A 101 6.00 -17.72 16.92
N TYR A 102 5.21 -16.88 17.58
CA TYR A 102 5.33 -16.62 19.02
C TYR A 102 5.02 -17.87 19.85
N GLU A 103 3.91 -18.55 19.55
CA GLU A 103 3.52 -19.81 20.20
C GLU A 103 4.61 -20.87 20.05
N ARG A 104 5.14 -21.07 18.83
CA ARG A 104 6.22 -22.05 18.59
C ARG A 104 7.53 -21.73 19.29
N ARG A 105 7.77 -20.46 19.60
CA ARG A 105 9.00 -20.01 20.28
C ARG A 105 8.88 -20.11 21.79
N SER A 106 7.67 -20.07 22.34
CA SER A 106 7.39 -20.19 23.77
C SER A 106 7.39 -21.68 24.12
N PRO A 107 8.43 -22.21 24.78
CA PRO A 107 8.64 -23.64 24.95
C PRO A 107 7.90 -24.20 26.18
N GLU A 108 6.75 -23.63 26.53
CA GLU A 108 5.92 -24.12 27.63
C GLU A 108 5.28 -25.47 27.27
#